data_AF-G5QYX0-F1
#
_entry.id   AF-G5QYX0-F1
#
_cell.length_a   1.000
_cell.length_b   1.000
_cell.length_c   1.000
_cell.angle_alpha   90.00
_cell.angle_beta   90.00
_cell.angle_gamma   90.00
#
_symmetry.space_group_name_H-M   'P 1'
#
loop_
_entity.id
_entity.type
_entity.pdbx_description
1 polymer ?
#
loop_
_entity_poly.entity_id
_entity_poly.type
_entity_poly.pdbx_seq_one_letter_code
_entity_poly.pdbx_strand_id
1 'polypeptide(L)' 'MTDDFAADGQLAKAITGFKPREPQRQMAVAVTQAIENAQPLVVEAGTGTGKTYAYLAPALRAGKKVIIST' A
#
# COMPACT_ATOMS: atom_id res chain seq x y z
N MET A 1 12.27 3.81 -5.21
CA MET A 1 10.87 3.48 -4.87
C MET A 1 10.59 4.09 -3.51
N THR A 2 9.59 4.96 -3.40
CA THR A 2 9.28 5.64 -2.13
C THR A 2 8.53 4.69 -1.22
N ASP A 3 9.04 4.40 -0.02
CA ASP A 3 8.26 3.69 1.00
C ASP A 3 7.29 4.68 1.67
N ASP A 4 6.08 4.77 1.12
CA ASP A 4 5.03 5.69 1.58
C ASP A 4 4.63 5.43 3.06
N PHE A 5 4.92 4.24 3.60
CA PHE A 5 4.52 3.76 4.94
C PHE A 5 5.66 3.70 5.96
N ALA A 6 6.88 4.09 5.58
CA ALA A 6 8.01 4.20 6.51
C ALA A 6 7.70 5.19 7.64
N ALA A 7 8.47 5.11 8.74
CA ALA A 7 8.32 6.01 9.89
C ALA A 7 8.49 7.50 9.53
N ASP A 8 9.23 7.79 8.47
CA ASP A 8 9.48 9.10 7.87
C ASP A 8 8.89 9.22 6.45
N GLY A 9 8.00 8.27 6.07
CA GLY A 9 7.33 8.21 4.78
C GLY A 9 6.30 9.33 4.57
N GLN A 10 5.70 9.37 3.37
CA GLN A 10 4.74 10.42 3.01
C GLN A 10 3.50 10.43 3.91
N LEU A 11 2.98 9.26 4.30
CA LEU A 11 1.81 9.19 5.19
C LEU A 11 2.16 9.65 6.60
N ALA A 12 3.37 9.36 7.10
CA ALA A 12 3.83 9.82 8.40
C ALA A 12 3.92 11.36 8.47
N LYS A 13 4.32 11.99 7.36
CA LYS A 13 4.39 13.46 7.25
C LYS A 13 3.01 14.12 7.10
N ALA A 14 2.09 13.45 6.41
CA ALA A 14 0.78 14.02 6.08
C ALA A 14 -0.30 13.76 7.15
N ILE A 15 -0.19 12.67 7.91
CA ILE A 15 -1.25 12.21 8.83
C ILE A 15 -0.72 12.21 10.27
N THR A 16 -1.18 13.16 11.06
CA THR A 16 -0.89 13.21 12.50
C THR A 16 -1.31 11.92 13.18
N GLY A 17 -0.39 11.30 13.93
CA GLY A 17 -0.65 10.04 14.63
C GLY A 17 -0.57 8.79 13.74
N PHE A 18 -0.12 8.91 12.49
CA PHE A 18 0.21 7.75 11.67
C PHE A 18 1.26 6.88 12.38
N LYS A 19 0.98 5.57 12.42
CA LYS A 19 1.90 4.56 12.96
C LYS A 19 2.20 3.56 11.87
N PRO A 20 3.46 3.45 11.42
CA PRO A 20 3.87 2.39 10.50
C PRO A 20 3.47 1.02 11.04
N ARG A 21 2.98 0.16 10.14
CA ARG A 21 2.64 -1.22 10.46
C ARG A 21 3.34 -2.14 9.47
N GLU A 22 4.11 -3.09 9.97
CA GLU A 22 4.85 -4.03 9.11
C GLU A 22 3.94 -4.75 8.09
N PRO A 23 2.77 -5.29 8.48
CA PRO A 23 1.90 -5.97 7.52
C PRO A 23 1.35 -5.03 6.42
N GLN A 24 1.20 -3.73 6.73
CA GLN A 24 0.81 -2.73 5.74
C GLN A 24 1.91 -2.52 4.70
N ARG A 25 3.18 -2.42 5.14
CA ARG A 25 4.33 -2.24 4.25
C ARG A 25 4.53 -3.48 3.38
N GLN A 26 4.45 -4.67 3.98
CA GLN A 26 4.54 -5.95 3.26
C GLN A 26 3.48 -6.08 2.17
N MET A 27 2.21 -5.77 2.50
CA MET A 27 1.13 -5.76 1.51
C MET A 27 1.38 -4.74 0.40
N ALA A 28 1.84 -3.53 0.72
CA ALA A 28 2.13 -2.50 -0.29
C ALA A 28 3.26 -2.91 -1.24
N VAL A 29 4.32 -3.53 -0.73
CA VAL A 29 5.41 -4.07 -1.54
C VAL A 29 4.89 -5.16 -2.47
N ALA A 30 4.13 -6.13 -1.94
CA ALA A 30 3.55 -7.21 -2.73
C ALA A 30 2.61 -6.69 -3.83
N VAL A 31 1.74 -5.72 -3.51
CA VAL A 31 0.84 -5.08 -4.48
C VAL A 31 1.63 -4.35 -5.55
N THR A 32 2.71 -3.65 -5.20
CA THR A 32 3.50 -2.94 -6.21
C THR A 32 4.18 -3.93 -7.17
N GLN A 33 4.78 -5.00 -6.65
CA GLN A 33 5.39 -6.06 -7.45
C GLN A 33 4.36 -6.72 -8.38
N ALA A 34 3.14 -6.97 -7.90
CA ALA A 34 2.06 -7.53 -8.70
C ALA A 34 1.64 -6.59 -9.86
N ILE A 35 1.57 -5.28 -9.60
CA ILE A 35 1.25 -4.26 -10.61
C ILE A 35 2.38 -4.10 -11.65
N GLU A 36 3.64 -4.15 -11.21
CA GLU A 36 4.84 -4.05 -12.07
C GLU A 36 4.96 -5.27 -12.98
N ASN A 37 4.77 -6.47 -12.42
CA ASN A 37 4.90 -7.73 -13.15
C ASN A 37 3.61 -8.15 -13.89
N ALA A 38 2.53 -7.39 -13.76
CA ALA A 38 1.20 -7.72 -14.30
C ALA A 38 0.71 -9.13 -13.90
N GLN A 39 0.83 -9.46 -12.62
CA GLN A 39 0.48 -10.77 -12.07
C GLN A 39 -0.65 -10.68 -11.03
N PRO A 40 -1.51 -11.72 -10.94
CA PRO A 40 -2.49 -11.82 -9.85
C PRO A 40 -1.79 -11.93 -8.49
N LEU A 41 -2.39 -11.32 -7.47
CA LEU A 41 -1.95 -11.41 -6.08
C LEU A 41 -3.16 -11.64 -5.19
N VAL A 42 -3.05 -12.61 -4.27
CA VAL A 42 -4.02 -12.83 -3.20
C VAL A 42 -3.35 -12.45 -1.89
N VAL A 43 -4.01 -11.59 -1.11
CA VAL A 43 -3.52 -11.17 0.22
C VAL A 43 -4.65 -11.33 1.22
N GLU A 44 -4.37 -12.04 2.31
CA GLU A 44 -5.20 -11.99 3.50
C GLU A 44 -4.73 -10.83 4.39
N ALA A 45 -5.63 -9.90 4.70
CA ALA A 45 -5.33 -8.75 5.53
C ALA A 45 -6.37 -8.58 6.65
N GLY A 46 -5.94 -8.83 7.89
CA GLY A 46 -6.77 -8.68 9.08
C GLY A 46 -7.26 -7.24 9.29
N THR A 47 -8.28 -7.09 10.14
CA THR A 47 -8.77 -5.77 10.56
C THR A 47 -7.65 -4.95 11.23
N GLY A 48 -7.66 -3.62 11.05
CA GLY A 48 -6.62 -2.75 11.60
C GLY A 48 -5.28 -2.73 10.87
N THR A 49 -5.05 -3.63 9.91
CA THR A 49 -3.81 -3.67 9.09
C THR A 49 -3.58 -2.39 8.27
N GLY A 50 -4.65 -1.65 7.95
CA GLY A 50 -4.55 -0.50 7.04
C GLY A 50 -4.56 -0.92 5.56
N LYS A 51 -5.25 -2.02 5.24
CA LYS A 51 -5.34 -2.64 3.90
C LYS A 51 -5.72 -1.66 2.79
N THR A 52 -6.62 -0.71 3.08
CA THR A 52 -7.08 0.30 2.11
C THR A 52 -5.92 1.14 1.59
N TYR A 53 -5.10 1.69 2.47
CA TYR A 53 -3.92 2.44 2.03
C TYR A 53 -2.89 1.52 1.38
N ALA A 54 -2.71 0.30 1.89
CA ALA A 54 -1.72 -0.64 1.38
C ALA A 54 -1.93 -0.98 -0.10
N TYR A 55 -3.17 -1.05 -0.60
CA TYR A 55 -3.42 -1.19 -2.04
C TYR A 55 -3.54 0.15 -2.77
N LEU A 56 -4.02 1.23 -2.12
CA LEU A 56 -4.22 2.53 -2.80
C LEU A 56 -2.92 3.25 -3.12
N ALA A 57 -1.96 3.30 -2.19
CA ALA A 57 -0.69 3.98 -2.43
C ALA A 57 0.04 3.41 -3.66
N PRO A 58 0.31 2.10 -3.76
CA PRO A 58 0.97 1.55 -4.95
C PRO A 58 0.13 1.69 -6.22
N ALA A 59 -1.20 1.58 -6.13
CA ALA A 59 -2.09 1.76 -7.27
C ALA A 59 -2.06 3.20 -7.83
N LEU A 60 -2.02 4.21 -6.95
CA LEU A 60 -1.87 5.62 -7.35
C LEU A 60 -0.47 5.89 -7.94
N ARG A 61 0.59 5.30 -7.35
CA ARG A 61 1.97 5.44 -7.84
C ARG A 61 2.19 4.78 -9.19
N ALA A 62 1.39 3.77 -9.55
CA ALA A 62 1.52 3.06 -10.81
C ALA A 62 1.31 3.94 -12.05
N GLY A 63 0.64 5.10 -11.91
CA GLY A 63 0.35 5.99 -13.04
C GLY A 63 -0.57 5.34 -14.09
N LYS A 64 -1.32 4.31 -13.70
CA LYS A 64 -2.26 3.55 -14.54
C LYS A 64 -3.70 3.93 -14.20
N LYS A 65 -4.65 3.59 -15.08
CA LYS A 65 -6.07 3.56 -14.71
C LYS A 65 -6.30 2.38 -13.76
N VAL A 66 -6.91 2.64 -12.61
CA VAL A 66 -7.15 1.65 -11.55
C VAL A 66 -8.65 1.59 -11.26
N ILE A 67 -9.17 0.37 -11.13
CA ILE A 67 -10.54 0.11 -10.65
C ILE A 67 -10.43 -0.52 -9.26
N ILE A 68 -11.14 0.05 -8.29
CA ILE A 68 -11.32 -0.53 -6.96
C ILE A 68 -12.75 -1.02 -6.85
N SER A 69 -12.94 -2.28 -6.47
CA SER A 69 -14.23 -2.90 -6.21
C SER A 69 -14.25 -3.38 -4.76
N THR A 70 -15.33 -3.08 -4.03
CA THR A 70 -15.48 -3.34 -2.60
C THR A 70 -16.85 -3.91 -2.28
#